data_AF-A0A930IXY8-F1
#
_entry.id   AF-A0A930IXY8-F1
#
_cell.length_a   1.000
_cell.length_b   1.000
_cell.length_c   1.000
_cell.angle_alpha   90.00
_cell.angle_beta   90.00
_cell.angle_gamma   90.00
#
_symmetry.space_group_name_H-M   'P 1'
#
loop_
_entity.id
_entity.type
_entity.pdbx_description
1 polymer ?
#
loop_
_entity_poly.entity_id
_entity_poly.type
_entity_poly.pdbx_seq_one_letter_code
_entity_poly.pdbx_strand_id
1 'polypeptide(L)' 'MKQVKCKFPVKVMGLFAGLCLSVSAFAQSTTVTGQVKDASGEPVIGASVLINGTSNGTVTDLDGNFSV' A
#
# COMPACT_ATOMS: atom_id res chain seq x y z
N MET A 1 -29.18 25.31 34.04
CA MET A 1 -28.18 24.59 33.22
C MET A 1 -27.59 25.59 32.25
N LYS A 2 -26.34 26.05 32.48
CA LYS A 2 -25.72 27.13 31.71
C LYS A 2 -25.06 26.53 30.47
N GLN A 3 -25.57 26.88 29.29
CA GLN A 3 -24.99 26.50 28.01
C GLN A 3 -23.57 27.05 27.92
N VAL A 4 -22.58 26.16 27.95
CA VAL A 4 -21.18 26.51 27.73
C VAL A 4 -21.06 26.79 26.23
N LYS A 5 -21.11 28.06 25.83
CA LYS A 5 -20.82 28.49 24.46
C LYS A 5 -19.33 28.28 24.19
N CYS A 6 -18.94 27.04 23.87
CA CYS A 6 -17.64 26.73 23.30
C CYS A 6 -17.53 27.47 21.96
N LYS A 7 -16.90 28.65 21.96
CA LYS A 7 -16.45 29.32 20.74
C LYS A 7 -15.24 28.55 20.22
N PHE A 8 -15.47 27.42 19.56
CA PHE A 8 -14.42 26.66 18.91
C PHE A 8 -13.96 27.46 17.69
N PRO A 9 -12.74 28.01 17.67
CA PRO A 9 -12.31 28.85 16.57
C PRO A 9 -12.18 27.99 15.31
N VAL A 10 -12.78 28.43 14.20
CA VAL A 10 -12.79 27.73 12.90
C VAL A 10 -11.37 27.31 12.46
N LYS A 11 -10.35 28.08 12.87
CA LYS A 11 -8.92 27.76 12.65
C LYS A 11 -8.47 26.45 13.32
N VAL A 12 -8.98 26.13 14.51
CA VAL A 12 -8.65 24.87 15.22
C VAL A 12 -9.42 23.69 14.62
N MET A 13 -10.63 23.93 14.10
CA MET A 13 -11.40 22.92 13.35
C MET A 13 -10.68 22.53 12.03
N GLY A 14 -10.14 23.52 11.30
CA GLY A 14 -9.40 23.28 10.06
C GLY A 14 -8.09 22.51 10.27
N LEU A 15 -7.37 22.80 11.36
CA LEU A 15 -6.14 22.08 11.70
C LEU A 15 -6.42 20.60 12.05
N PHE A 16 -7.50 20.33 12.79
CA PHE A 16 -7.90 18.97 13.15
C PHE A 16 -8.36 18.16 11.93
N ALA A 17 -9.11 18.78 11.01
CA ALA A 17 -9.49 18.16 9.75
C ALA A 17 -8.28 17.84 8.84
N GLY A 18 -7.30 18.75 8.76
CA GLY A 18 -6.06 18.52 8.02
C GLY A 18 -5.23 17.36 8.57
N LEU A 19 -5.20 17.20 9.91
CA LEU A 19 -4.51 16.08 10.56
C LEU A 19 -5.18 14.73 10.23
N CYS A 20 -6.51 14.66 10.23
CA CYS A 20 -7.24 13.44 9.85
C CYS A 20 -6.99 13.00 8.40
N LEU A 21 -6.85 13.95 7.46
CA LEU A 21 -6.59 13.65 6.05
C LEU A 21 -5.17 13.14 5.79
N SER A 22 -4.20 13.45 6.66
CA SER A 22 -2.82 12.97 6.54
C SER A 22 -2.67 11.47 6.85
N VAL A 23 -3.60 10.89 7.62
CA VAL A 23 -3.58 9.46 8.00
C VAL A 23 -3.83 8.55 6.78
N SER A 24 -4.59 9.03 5.79
CA SER A 24 -4.91 8.30 4.55
C SER A 24 -3.74 8.15 3.58
N ALA A 25 -2.62 8.85 3.77
CA ALA A 25 -1.49 8.83 2.83
C ALA A 25 -0.61 7.57 2.95
N PHE A 26 -0.74 6.77 4.02
CA PHE A 26 0.08 5.59 4.27
C PHE A 26 -0.40 4.30 3.58
N ALA A 27 -1.45 4.35 2.75
CA ALA A 27 -2.10 3.16 2.18
C ALA A 27 -1.73 2.84 0.71
N GLN A 28 -0.79 3.57 0.10
CA GLN A 28 -0.45 3.39 -1.31
C GLN A 28 0.44 2.15 -1.48
N SER A 29 -0.18 0.98 -1.59
CA SER A 29 0.50 -0.28 -1.91
C SER A 29 0.93 -0.24 -3.38
N THR A 30 2.23 -0.04 -3.62
CA THR A 30 2.79 -0.15 -4.97
C THR A 30 2.79 -1.61 -5.39
N THR A 31 1.91 -1.98 -6.31
CA THR A 31 1.92 -3.31 -6.92
C THR A 31 3.07 -3.41 -7.92
N VAL A 32 3.96 -4.36 -7.71
CA VAL A 32 5.07 -4.70 -8.60
C VAL A 32 4.70 -5.94 -9.39
N THR A 33 4.66 -5.80 -10.71
CA THR A 33 4.37 -6.92 -11.63
C THR A 33 5.58 -7.24 -12.50
N GLY A 34 5.75 -8.50 -12.86
CA GLY A 34 6.80 -8.92 -13.78
C GLY A 34 6.64 -10.37 -14.23
N GLN A 35 7.63 -10.86 -14.98
CA GLN A 35 7.69 -12.23 -15.48
C GLN A 35 9.05 -12.86 -15.15
N VAL A 36 9.05 -14.10 -14.68
CA VAL A 36 10.26 -14.88 -14.39
C VAL A 36 10.53 -15.82 -15.56
N LYS A 37 11.74 -15.75 -16.11
CA LYS A 37 12.21 -16.59 -17.22
C LYS A 37 13.50 -17.30 -16.87
N ASP A 38 13.72 -18.46 -17.47
CA ASP A 38 14.98 -19.20 -17.39
C ASP A 38 16.04 -18.63 -18.36
N ALA A 39 17.22 -19.26 -18.41
CA ALA A 39 18.29 -18.86 -19.31
C ALA A 39 17.97 -19.07 -20.81
N SER A 40 16.98 -19.93 -21.11
CA SER A 40 16.51 -20.24 -22.46
C SER A 40 15.43 -19.24 -22.94
N GLY A 41 14.88 -18.44 -22.02
CA GLY A 41 13.79 -17.50 -22.28
C GLY A 41 12.40 -18.08 -22.01
N GLU A 42 12.31 -19.29 -21.47
CA GLU A 42 11.06 -19.96 -21.13
C GLU A 42 10.52 -19.48 -19.78
N PRO A 43 9.19 -19.33 -19.62
CA PRO A 43 8.59 -18.88 -18.37
C PRO A 43 8.77 -19.92 -17.26
N VAL A 44 9.10 -19.45 -16.06
CA VAL A 44 9.28 -20.32 -14.89
C VAL A 44 8.01 -20.33 -14.05
N ILE A 45 7.34 -21.48 -14.04
CA ILE A 45 6.12 -21.74 -13.28
C ILE A 45 6.48 -22.10 -11.83
N GLY A 46 5.75 -21.55 -10.85
CA GLY A 46 5.92 -21.92 -9.45
C GLY A 46 7.17 -21.34 -8.77
N ALA A 47 7.79 -20.31 -9.35
CA ALA A 47 8.91 -19.60 -8.75
C ALA A 47 8.42 -18.73 -7.57
N SER A 48 9.17 -18.74 -6.47
CA SER A 48 8.88 -17.89 -5.31
C SER A 48 9.50 -16.50 -5.49
N VAL A 49 8.68 -15.46 -5.40
CA VAL A 49 9.10 -14.05 -5.47
C VAL A 49 8.89 -13.43 -4.09
N LEU A 50 9.95 -12.91 -3.48
CA LEU A 50 9.92 -12.29 -2.16
C LEU A 50 10.47 -10.87 -2.23
N ILE A 51 9.76 -9.90 -1.66
CA ILE A 51 10.28 -8.55 -1.52
C ILE A 51 11.29 -8.53 -0.37
N ASN A 52 12.54 -8.21 -0.69
CA ASN A 52 13.64 -8.21 0.28
C ASN A 52 13.33 -7.31 1.49
N GLY A 53 13.50 -7.84 2.70
CA GLY A 53 13.21 -7.13 3.96
C GLY A 53 11.74 -7.14 4.39
N THR A 54 10.86 -7.85 3.67
CA THR A 54 9.45 -8.01 4.06
C THR A 54 9.07 -9.49 4.16
N SER A 55 7.89 -9.78 4.72
CA SER A 55 7.27 -11.11 4.64
C SER A 55 6.29 -11.24 3.47
N ASN A 56 6.22 -10.24 2.59
CA ASN A 56 5.33 -10.24 1.43
C ASN A 56 6.01 -10.91 0.25
N GLY A 57 5.44 -12.03 -0.18
CA GLY A 57 5.88 -12.77 -1.35
C GLY A 57 4.72 -13.38 -2.10
N THR A 58 4.96 -13.74 -3.35
CA THR A 58 4.00 -14.36 -4.25
C THR A 58 4.65 -15.49 -5.03
N VAL A 59 3.85 -16.32 -5.71
CA VAL A 59 4.33 -17.43 -6.55
C VAL A 59 3.93 -17.14 -7.99
N THR A 60 4.81 -17.44 -8.95
CA THR A 60 4.51 -17.22 -10.36
C THR A 60 3.43 -18.14 -10.90
N ASP A 61 2.63 -17.63 -11.85
CA ASP A 61 1.59 -18.39 -12.54
C ASP A 61 2.13 -19.32 -13.65
N LEU A 62 1.23 -19.89 -14.46
CA LEU A 62 1.57 -20.80 -15.57
C LEU A 62 2.38 -20.14 -16.69
N ASP A 63 2.32 -18.81 -16.80
CA ASP A 63 3.05 -18.03 -17.79
C ASP A 63 4.27 -17.34 -17.15
N GLY A 64 4.61 -17.69 -15.90
CA GLY A 64 5.72 -17.12 -15.15
C GLY A 64 5.48 -15.69 -14.64
N ASN A 65 4.25 -15.18 -14.70
CA ASN A 65 3.94 -13.83 -14.24
C ASN A 65 3.77 -13.78 -12.72
N PHE A 66 4.09 -12.64 -12.11
CA PHE A 66 3.87 -12.37 -10.70
C PHE A 66 3.32 -10.95 -10.49
N SER A 67 2.62 -10.78 -9.37
CA SER A 67 2.14 -9.49 -8.86
C SER A 67 2.25 -9.51 -7.34
N VAL A 68 3.03 -8.58 -6.78
CA VAL A 68 3.34 -8.49 -5.34
C VAL A 68 3.30 -7.06 -4.83
#